data_AF-A0A8T4VK15-F1
#
_entry.id   AF-A0A8T4VK15-F1
#
_cell.length_a   1.000
_cell.length_b   1.000
_cell.length_c   1.000
_cell.angle_alpha   90.00
_cell.angle_beta   90.00
_cell.angle_gamma   90.00
#
_symmetry.space_group_name_H-M   'P 1'
#
loop_
_entity.id
_entity.type
_entity.pdbx_description
1 polymer ?
#
loop_
_entity_poly.entity_id
_entity_poly.type
_entity_poly.pdbx_seq_one_letter_code
_entity_poly.pdbx_strand_id
1 'polypeptide(L)'
;MIPVDIDFELLIEAYQESDSNHIFYLDTKTADIINCNDLVGEPVDFEKNADEYELNPRYIEVPNRESRDDYFIMKLFAYTLPTLQLAEQFHTVLDKEKPFKHFRQLLHKHPDLQKKWDEYRYNSLKNEIINWLYDHHLELVDQQLIPEITIKELNRTEKKQLPGELKGFHPLDCLHCDNKTDLNARWFLCSMEPENKLMEQKIKSKMKQEFNVGDFGHFGGGKNHYLTAAKCPKCGSENIFWDF
;
A
#
# COMPACT_ATOMS: atom_id res chain seq x y z
N MET A 1 12.08 -6.42 13.89
CA MET A 1 10.70 -5.98 14.18
C MET A 1 10.40 -6.31 15.63
N ILE A 2 9.52 -5.54 16.26
CA ILE A 2 9.05 -5.71 17.63
C ILE A 2 7.75 -6.52 17.55
N PRO A 3 7.67 -7.72 18.15
CA PRO A 3 6.45 -8.51 18.14
C PRO A 3 5.40 -7.89 19.07
N VAL A 4 4.16 -7.80 18.60
CA VAL A 4 3.01 -7.31 19.38
C VAL A 4 1.83 -8.26 19.20
N ASP A 5 1.19 -8.65 20.30
CA ASP A 5 0.07 -9.59 20.35
C ASP A 5 -1.26 -8.83 20.42
N ILE A 6 -1.61 -8.13 19.34
CA ILE A 6 -2.85 -7.35 19.22
C ILE A 6 -3.62 -7.77 17.97
N ASP A 7 -4.95 -7.87 18.08
CA ASP A 7 -5.83 -8.10 16.93
C ASP A 7 -5.73 -6.94 15.93
N PHE A 8 -5.44 -7.26 14.68
CA PHE A 8 -5.35 -6.29 13.60
C PHE A 8 -6.66 -5.52 13.38
N GLU A 9 -7.82 -6.13 13.63
CA GLU A 9 -9.10 -5.43 13.49
C GLU A 9 -9.27 -4.31 14.53
N LEU A 10 -8.74 -4.47 15.75
CA LEU A 10 -8.75 -3.40 16.76
C LEU A 10 -7.92 -2.20 16.33
N LEU A 11 -6.80 -2.43 15.63
CA LEU A 11 -5.99 -1.35 15.05
C LEU A 11 -6.73 -0.62 13.93
N ILE A 12 -7.47 -1.35 13.09
CA ILE A 12 -8.31 -0.75 12.05
C ILE A 12 -9.43 0.07 12.68
N GLU A 13 -10.10 -0.45 13.70
CA GLU A 13 -11.16 0.26 14.43
C GLU A 13 -10.64 1.57 15.03
N ALA A 14 -9.54 1.50 15.79
CA ALA A 14 -8.89 2.68 16.35
C ALA A 14 -8.51 3.70 15.27
N TYR A 15 -7.95 3.25 14.16
CA TYR A 15 -7.57 4.11 13.05
C TYR A 15 -8.76 4.82 12.39
N GLN A 16 -9.89 4.11 12.24
CA GLN A 16 -11.09 4.70 11.65
C GLN A 16 -11.71 5.78 12.54
N GLU A 17 -11.58 5.64 13.86
CA GLU A 17 -12.08 6.59 14.84
C GLU A 17 -11.09 7.73 15.12
N SER A 18 -9.80 7.53 14.80
CA SER A 18 -8.75 8.50 15.09
C SER A 18 -8.93 9.80 14.32
N ASP A 19 -9.09 10.91 15.02
CA ASP A 19 -9.16 12.25 14.46
C ASP A 19 -8.52 13.26 15.43
N SER A 20 -8.56 14.56 15.08
CA SER A 20 -7.95 15.59 15.93
C SER A 20 -8.57 15.72 17.32
N ASN A 21 -9.72 15.10 17.56
CA ASN A 21 -10.35 15.04 18.87
C ASN A 21 -10.18 13.68 19.53
N HIS A 22 -10.07 12.58 18.78
CA HIS A 22 -9.94 11.21 19.27
C HIS A 22 -8.57 10.64 18.96
N ILE A 23 -7.68 10.67 19.93
CA ILE A 23 -6.30 10.20 19.79
C ILE A 23 -6.18 8.82 20.45
N PHE A 24 -5.66 7.86 19.69
CA PHE A 24 -5.42 6.50 20.15
C PHE A 24 -3.93 6.19 20.18
N TYR A 25 -3.48 5.44 21.19
CA TYR A 25 -2.13 4.92 21.29
C TYR A 25 -2.14 3.40 21.40
N LEU A 26 -1.19 2.74 20.74
CA LEU A 26 -0.85 1.35 20.97
C LEU A 26 0.19 1.26 22.10
N ASP A 27 -0.13 0.53 23.17
CA ASP A 27 0.85 0.13 24.18
C ASP A 27 1.57 -1.14 23.70
N THR A 28 2.83 -1.02 23.26
CA THR A 28 3.57 -2.16 22.71
C THR A 28 3.95 -3.23 23.73
N LYS A 29 3.75 -2.98 25.03
CA LYS A 29 4.08 -3.93 26.10
C LYS A 29 2.86 -4.77 26.48
N THR A 30 1.69 -4.16 26.57
CA THR A 30 0.45 -4.86 26.93
C THR A 30 -0.36 -5.28 25.73
N ALA A 31 -0.06 -4.72 24.55
CA ALA A 31 -0.78 -4.92 23.31
C ALA A 31 -2.24 -4.41 23.35
N ASP A 32 -2.45 -3.30 24.08
CA ASP A 32 -3.74 -2.63 24.20
C ASP A 32 -3.81 -1.34 23.36
N ILE A 33 -5.02 -1.00 22.91
CA ILE A 33 -5.34 0.34 22.39
C ILE A 33 -5.87 1.21 23.52
N ILE A 34 -5.26 2.38 23.68
CA ILE A 34 -5.63 3.37 24.69
C ILE A 34 -6.24 4.56 23.96
N ASN A 35 -7.53 4.83 24.22
CA ASN A 35 -8.17 6.08 23.84
C ASN A 35 -7.83 7.15 24.89
N CYS A 36 -7.09 8.19 24.50
CA CYS A 36 -6.72 9.26 25.42
C CYS A 36 -7.93 10.07 25.92
N ASN A 37 -9.04 10.05 25.18
CA ASN A 37 -10.26 10.74 25.56
C ASN A 37 -11.06 10.04 26.64
N ASP A 38 -10.99 8.72 26.74
CA ASP A 38 -11.85 7.92 27.63
C ASP A 38 -11.33 7.87 29.07
N LEU A 39 -10.23 8.57 29.38
CA LEU A 39 -9.70 8.73 30.74
C LEU A 39 -10.56 9.67 31.63
N VAL A 40 -11.81 9.93 31.25
CA VAL A 40 -12.77 10.76 31.98
C VAL A 40 -13.28 10.04 33.23
N GLY A 41 -12.49 10.08 34.29
CA GLY A 41 -12.87 9.60 35.63
C GLY A 41 -12.32 10.46 36.77
N GLU A 42 -11.22 11.17 36.54
CA GLU A 42 -10.68 12.19 37.43
C GLU A 42 -10.30 13.41 36.57
N PRO A 43 -10.13 14.63 37.13
CA PRO A 43 -9.67 15.79 36.36
C PRO A 43 -8.21 15.57 35.97
N VAL A 44 -7.97 14.69 35.01
CA VAL A 44 -6.66 14.39 34.48
C VAL A 44 -6.43 15.32 33.30
N ASP A 45 -5.45 16.17 33.48
CA ASP A 45 -4.97 17.18 32.55
C ASP A 45 -4.64 16.54 31.20
N PHE A 46 -5.50 16.76 30.19
CA PHE A 46 -5.45 16.11 28.87
C PHE A 46 -4.09 16.31 28.19
N GLU A 47 -3.50 17.50 28.36
CA GLU A 47 -2.17 17.84 27.85
C GLU A 47 -1.08 17.02 28.55
N LYS A 48 -1.17 16.76 29.86
CA LYS A 48 -0.17 15.97 30.58
C LYS A 48 -0.16 14.48 30.23
N ASN A 49 -1.31 13.89 29.91
CA ASN A 49 -1.37 12.48 29.54
C ASN A 49 -0.87 12.23 28.11
N ALA A 50 -1.23 13.11 27.18
CA ALA A 50 -0.69 13.06 25.82
C ALA A 50 0.84 13.25 25.86
N ASP A 51 1.34 14.21 26.65
CA ASP A 51 2.79 14.39 26.87
C ASP A 51 3.44 13.12 27.45
N GLU A 52 2.81 12.43 28.40
CA GLU A 52 3.34 11.19 29.00
C GLU A 52 3.47 10.05 27.97
N TYR A 53 2.47 9.89 27.09
CA TYR A 53 2.52 8.89 26.04
C TYR A 53 3.48 9.28 24.92
N GLU A 54 3.45 10.52 24.46
CA GLU A 54 4.30 11.04 23.38
C GLU A 54 5.80 10.96 23.73
N LEU A 55 6.15 11.21 25.00
CA LEU A 55 7.55 11.14 25.46
C LEU A 55 8.03 9.71 25.73
N ASN A 56 7.13 8.72 25.72
CA ASN A 56 7.46 7.35 26.09
C ASN A 56 7.38 6.41 24.88
N PRO A 57 8.52 5.86 24.41
CA PRO A 57 8.59 5.05 23.18
C PRO A 57 7.83 3.72 23.25
N ARG A 58 7.28 3.36 24.42
CA ARG A 58 6.35 2.22 24.58
C ARG A 58 4.99 2.49 23.93
N TYR A 59 4.58 3.75 23.87
CA TYR A 59 3.29 4.14 23.32
C TYR A 59 3.51 4.68 21.92
N ILE A 60 2.78 4.12 20.96
CA ILE A 60 2.88 4.54 19.57
C ILE A 60 1.51 5.06 19.15
N GLU A 61 1.45 6.33 18.75
CA GLU A 61 0.21 6.95 18.28
C GLU A 61 -0.30 6.24 17.03
N VAL A 62 -1.57 5.84 17.07
CA VAL A 62 -2.30 5.35 15.89
C VAL A 62 -2.50 6.56 14.96
N PRO A 63 -2.29 6.42 13.64
CA PRO A 63 -2.35 7.57 12.75
C PRO A 63 -3.70 8.28 12.81
N ASN A 64 -3.69 9.61 12.80
CA ASN A 64 -4.93 10.37 12.65
C ASN A 64 -5.45 10.30 11.23
N ARG A 65 -6.77 10.27 11.10
CA ARG A 65 -7.45 10.17 9.82
C ARG A 65 -8.28 11.41 9.55
N GLU A 66 -7.83 12.21 8.60
CA GLU A 66 -8.51 13.44 8.26
C GLU A 66 -9.56 13.21 7.15
N SER A 67 -10.55 14.10 7.06
CA SER A 67 -11.54 14.03 5.98
C SER A 67 -10.92 14.09 4.58
N ARG A 68 -9.73 14.68 4.43
CA ARG A 68 -8.99 14.70 3.16
C ARG A 68 -8.57 13.30 2.70
N ASP A 69 -8.29 12.39 3.63
CA ASP A 69 -7.82 11.04 3.33
C ASP A 69 -8.99 10.21 2.80
N ASP A 70 -10.16 10.30 3.43
CA ASP A 70 -11.39 9.73 2.89
C ASP A 70 -11.71 10.26 1.49
N TYR A 71 -11.61 11.57 1.30
CA TYR A 71 -11.89 12.19 0.00
C TYR A 71 -10.95 11.67 -1.09
N PHE A 72 -9.67 11.48 -0.76
CA PHE A 72 -8.69 10.91 -1.67
C PHE A 72 -9.02 9.45 -2.04
N ILE A 73 -9.37 8.61 -1.05
CA ILE A 73 -9.79 7.22 -1.28
C ILE A 73 -11.04 7.16 -2.17
N MET A 74 -12.01 8.06 -1.97
CA MET A 74 -13.20 8.15 -2.82
C MET A 74 -12.84 8.51 -4.27
N LYS A 75 -11.86 9.38 -4.48
CA LYS A 75 -11.34 9.72 -5.81
C LYS A 75 -10.65 8.52 -6.46
N LEU A 76 -9.78 7.82 -5.72
CA LEU A 76 -9.11 6.63 -6.23
C LEU A 76 -10.10 5.52 -6.60
N PHE A 77 -11.13 5.30 -5.78
CA PHE A 77 -12.19 4.34 -6.08
C PHE A 77 -12.89 4.65 -7.41
N ALA A 78 -13.14 5.92 -7.74
CA ALA A 78 -13.78 6.30 -9.00
C ALA A 78 -12.98 5.85 -10.23
N TYR A 79 -11.63 5.79 -10.14
CA TYR A 79 -10.78 5.27 -11.20
C TYR A 79 -10.85 3.73 -11.37
N THR A 80 -11.37 3.01 -10.38
CA THR A 80 -11.54 1.54 -10.46
C THR A 80 -12.86 1.12 -11.11
N LEU A 81 -13.73 2.09 -11.42
CA LEU A 81 -15.07 1.81 -11.93
C LEU A 81 -15.02 1.25 -13.37
N PRO A 82 -15.92 0.31 -13.72
CA PRO A 82 -15.80 -0.48 -14.95
C PRO A 82 -16.06 0.31 -16.24
N THR A 83 -16.68 1.49 -16.16
CA THR A 83 -17.01 2.30 -17.33
C THR A 83 -16.66 3.76 -17.09
N LEU A 84 -16.19 4.42 -18.15
CA LEU A 84 -15.86 5.85 -18.12
C LEU A 84 -17.08 6.70 -17.71
N GLN A 85 -18.27 6.37 -18.22
CA GLN A 85 -19.51 7.09 -17.87
C GLN A 85 -19.81 7.04 -16.37
N LEU A 86 -19.59 5.88 -15.74
CA LEU A 86 -19.82 5.72 -14.31
C LEU A 86 -18.74 6.46 -13.50
N ALA A 87 -17.47 6.36 -13.92
CA ALA A 87 -16.37 7.13 -13.33
C ALA A 87 -16.65 8.64 -13.38
N GLU A 88 -17.08 9.16 -14.53
CA GLU A 88 -17.44 10.58 -14.70
C GLU A 88 -18.58 11.02 -13.77
N GLN A 89 -19.60 10.17 -13.57
CA GLN A 89 -20.68 10.47 -12.62
C GLN A 89 -20.15 10.60 -11.19
N PHE A 90 -19.26 9.69 -10.79
CA PHE A 90 -18.62 9.73 -9.47
C PHE A 90 -17.71 10.96 -9.31
N HIS A 91 -16.89 11.29 -10.30
CA HIS A 91 -16.07 12.51 -10.27
C HIS A 91 -16.94 13.77 -10.18
N THR A 92 -18.02 13.84 -10.96
CA THR A 92 -18.96 14.98 -10.95
C THR A 92 -19.59 15.20 -9.57
N VAL A 93 -19.88 14.14 -8.80
CA VAL A 93 -20.40 14.31 -7.44
C VAL A 93 -19.32 14.66 -6.42
N LEU A 94 -18.08 14.25 -6.65
CA LEU A 94 -16.93 14.58 -5.79
C LEU A 94 -16.43 16.02 -5.97
N ASP A 95 -16.75 16.67 -7.09
CA ASP A 95 -16.39 18.07 -7.35
C ASP A 95 -17.47 19.08 -6.88
N LYS A 96 -18.61 18.58 -6.37
CA LYS A 96 -19.71 19.40 -5.84
C LYS A 96 -19.53 19.71 -4.35
N GLU A 97 -20.30 20.69 -3.86
CA GLU A 97 -20.49 20.87 -2.42
C GLU A 97 -20.99 19.57 -1.76
N LYS A 98 -20.54 19.29 -0.54
CA LYS A 98 -20.93 18.10 0.23
C LYS A 98 -20.62 16.77 -0.51
N PRO A 99 -19.36 16.57 -0.98
CA PRO A 99 -18.99 15.43 -1.83
C PRO A 99 -19.29 14.08 -1.18
N PHE A 100 -19.02 13.93 0.12
CA PHE A 100 -19.33 12.72 0.91
C PHE A 100 -20.81 12.32 0.87
N LYS A 101 -21.71 13.30 0.90
CA LYS A 101 -23.15 13.04 0.89
C LYS A 101 -23.56 12.55 -0.51
N HIS A 102 -23.10 13.24 -1.55
CA HIS A 102 -23.50 12.90 -2.92
C HIS A 102 -22.90 11.58 -3.40
N PHE A 103 -21.66 11.27 -3.03
CA PHE A 103 -21.05 9.97 -3.28
C PHE A 103 -21.83 8.82 -2.65
N ARG A 104 -22.17 8.93 -1.35
CA ARG A 104 -23.00 7.92 -0.64
C ARG A 104 -24.38 7.77 -1.28
N GLN A 105 -25.01 8.88 -1.67
CA GLN A 105 -26.29 8.84 -2.39
C GLN A 105 -26.18 8.13 -3.74
N LEU A 106 -25.03 8.23 -4.41
CA LEU A 106 -24.80 7.52 -5.67
C LEU A 106 -24.59 6.03 -5.41
N LEU A 107 -23.79 5.65 -4.41
CA LEU A 107 -23.63 4.25 -4.00
C LEU A 107 -24.96 3.57 -3.62
N HIS A 108 -25.82 4.26 -2.88
CA HIS A 108 -27.14 3.73 -2.51
C HIS A 108 -28.03 3.40 -3.71
N LYS A 109 -27.82 4.05 -4.86
CA LYS A 109 -28.52 3.74 -6.12
C LYS A 109 -27.93 2.53 -6.86
N HIS A 110 -26.75 2.07 -6.44
CA HIS A 110 -26.00 0.98 -7.06
C HIS A 110 -25.46 0.00 -6.00
N PRO A 111 -26.30 -0.92 -5.48
CA PRO A 111 -25.90 -1.84 -4.40
C PRO A 111 -24.63 -2.66 -4.68
N ASP A 112 -24.42 -3.07 -5.95
CA ASP A 112 -23.22 -3.79 -6.35
C ASP A 112 -21.95 -2.93 -6.21
N LEU A 113 -22.06 -1.61 -6.39
CA LEU A 113 -20.96 -0.67 -6.19
C LEU A 113 -20.76 -0.34 -4.72
N GLN A 114 -21.82 -0.36 -3.90
CA GLN A 114 -21.69 -0.20 -2.44
C GLN A 114 -20.79 -1.30 -1.87
N LYS A 115 -21.03 -2.57 -2.23
CA LYS A 115 -20.18 -3.67 -1.77
C LYS A 115 -18.72 -3.51 -2.22
N LYS A 116 -18.48 -3.13 -3.49
CA LYS A 116 -17.13 -2.87 -4.00
C LYS A 116 -16.45 -1.70 -3.30
N TRP A 117 -17.21 -0.66 -2.96
CA TRP A 117 -16.71 0.47 -2.19
C TRP A 117 -16.30 0.05 -0.79
N ASP A 118 -17.12 -0.74 -0.10
CA ASP A 118 -16.83 -1.18 1.27
C ASP A 118 -15.55 -2.04 1.29
N GLU A 119 -15.41 -2.98 0.34
CA GLU A 119 -14.18 -3.78 0.16
C GLU A 119 -12.97 -2.90 -0.18
N TYR A 120 -13.11 -1.94 -1.09
CA TYR A 120 -12.03 -1.03 -1.49
C TYR A 120 -11.55 -0.15 -0.32
N ARG A 121 -12.49 0.45 0.40
CA ARG A 121 -12.21 1.29 1.56
C ARG A 121 -11.52 0.48 2.66
N TYR A 122 -12.03 -0.71 2.98
CA TYR A 122 -11.42 -1.57 3.98
C TYR A 122 -9.98 -1.97 3.59
N ASN A 123 -9.73 -2.34 2.32
CA ASN A 123 -8.39 -2.65 1.86
C ASN A 123 -7.44 -1.44 1.94
N SER A 124 -7.92 -0.21 1.66
CA SER A 124 -7.12 1.02 1.85
C SER A 124 -6.71 1.19 3.31
N LEU A 125 -7.67 1.08 4.25
CA LEU A 125 -7.41 1.20 5.68
C LEU A 125 -6.40 0.13 6.16
N LYS A 126 -6.60 -1.11 5.73
CA LYS A 126 -5.70 -2.22 6.00
C LYS A 126 -4.28 -1.93 5.50
N ASN A 127 -4.13 -1.45 4.26
CA ASN A 127 -2.82 -1.14 3.69
C ASN A 127 -2.13 0.02 4.43
N GLU A 128 -2.88 1.03 4.86
CA GLU A 128 -2.38 2.15 5.67
C GLU A 128 -1.88 1.68 7.04
N ILE A 129 -2.61 0.81 7.74
CA ILE A 129 -2.16 0.26 9.02
C ILE A 129 -0.96 -0.68 8.84
N ILE A 130 -0.92 -1.49 7.79
CA ILE A 130 0.27 -2.31 7.48
C ILE A 130 1.50 -1.41 7.23
N ASN A 131 1.32 -0.30 6.52
CA ASN A 131 2.41 0.68 6.32
C ASN A 131 2.86 1.30 7.65
N TRP A 132 1.92 1.69 8.50
CA TRP A 132 2.23 2.24 9.82
C TRP A 132 2.97 1.24 10.71
N LEU A 133 2.52 -0.03 10.76
CA LEU A 133 3.23 -1.12 11.46
C LEU A 133 4.65 -1.28 10.92
N TYR A 134 4.82 -1.28 9.60
CA TYR A 134 6.12 -1.39 8.95
C TYR A 134 7.07 -0.25 9.33
N ASP A 135 6.57 0.99 9.29
CA ASP A 135 7.34 2.20 9.59
C ASP A 135 7.79 2.24 11.06
N HIS A 136 6.97 1.70 11.98
CA HIS A 136 7.29 1.56 13.40
C HIS A 136 8.03 0.26 13.74
N HIS A 137 8.36 -0.54 12.73
CA HIS A 137 9.02 -1.84 12.87
C HIS A 137 8.26 -2.81 13.78
N LEU A 138 6.93 -2.78 13.76
CA LEU A 138 6.04 -3.67 14.51
C LEU A 138 5.67 -4.90 13.67
N GLU A 139 5.54 -6.05 14.32
CA GLU A 139 5.10 -7.30 13.72
C GLU A 139 3.97 -7.90 14.57
N LEU A 140 2.82 -8.16 13.97
CA LEU A 140 1.71 -8.80 14.67
C LEU A 140 1.92 -10.30 14.75
N VAL A 141 1.89 -10.83 15.98
CA VAL A 141 2.10 -12.25 16.25
C VAL A 141 0.93 -13.06 15.70
N ASP A 142 1.24 -14.21 15.10
CA ASP A 142 0.27 -15.20 14.60
C ASP A 142 -0.77 -14.67 13.58
N GLN A 143 -0.47 -13.56 12.90
CA GLN A 143 -1.39 -12.93 11.94
C GLN A 143 -0.78 -12.80 10.55
N GLN A 144 -1.51 -13.31 9.54
CA GLN A 144 -1.14 -13.16 8.13
C GLN A 144 -1.73 -11.87 7.56
N LEU A 145 -0.98 -10.77 7.64
CA LEU A 145 -1.45 -9.47 7.17
C LEU A 145 -1.47 -9.34 5.65
N ILE A 146 -0.52 -10.00 4.97
CA ILE A 146 -0.44 -9.98 3.51
C ILE A 146 -0.48 -11.40 2.94
N PRO A 147 -1.12 -11.57 1.77
CA PRO A 147 -1.22 -12.86 1.10
C PRO A 147 0.16 -13.40 0.68
N GLU A 148 0.20 -14.69 0.34
CA GLU A 148 1.39 -15.28 -0.23
C GLU A 148 1.69 -14.68 -1.61
N ILE A 149 2.91 -14.20 -1.78
CA ILE A 149 3.38 -13.59 -3.03
C ILE A 149 4.20 -14.61 -3.80
N THR A 150 3.81 -14.88 -5.04
CA THR A 150 4.56 -15.75 -5.95
C THR A 150 5.13 -14.92 -7.10
N ILE A 151 6.36 -15.25 -7.50
CA ILE A 151 7.06 -14.59 -8.58
C ILE A 151 7.61 -15.67 -9.51
N LYS A 152 7.37 -15.50 -10.81
CA LYS A 152 7.84 -16.42 -11.85
C LYS A 152 8.61 -15.66 -12.92
N GLU A 153 9.85 -16.07 -13.19
CA GLU A 153 10.58 -15.58 -14.36
C GLU A 153 9.96 -16.13 -15.66
N LEU A 154 9.70 -15.23 -16.62
CA LEU A 154 9.08 -15.57 -17.89
C LEU A 154 10.08 -16.19 -18.86
N ASN A 155 9.68 -17.29 -19.47
CA ASN A 155 10.45 -17.91 -20.55
C ASN A 155 10.26 -17.18 -21.90
N ARG A 156 11.02 -17.60 -22.93
CA ARG A 156 11.00 -16.97 -24.25
C ARG A 156 9.62 -16.95 -24.92
N THR A 157 8.79 -17.96 -24.69
CA THR A 157 7.44 -18.04 -25.26
C THR A 157 6.48 -17.11 -24.51
N GLU A 158 6.58 -17.07 -23.19
CA GLU A 158 5.76 -16.20 -22.34
C GLU A 158 6.08 -14.72 -22.57
N LYS A 159 7.35 -14.35 -22.77
CA LYS A 159 7.74 -12.97 -23.14
C LYS A 159 7.07 -12.47 -24.42
N LYS A 160 6.75 -13.37 -25.38
CA LYS A 160 6.02 -12.98 -26.61
C LYS A 160 4.56 -12.58 -26.35
N GLN A 161 4.01 -13.01 -25.21
CA GLN A 161 2.65 -12.74 -24.76
C GLN A 161 2.55 -11.48 -23.90
N LEU A 162 3.65 -10.77 -23.65
CA LEU A 162 3.61 -9.48 -22.97
C LEU A 162 2.66 -8.51 -23.69
N PRO A 163 1.97 -7.61 -22.96
CA PRO A 163 1.21 -6.51 -23.53
C PRO A 163 2.04 -5.71 -24.55
N GLY A 164 1.39 -5.19 -25.59
CA GLY A 164 2.06 -4.46 -26.68
C GLY A 164 2.91 -3.29 -26.18
N GLU A 165 2.41 -2.57 -25.17
CA GLU A 165 3.09 -1.46 -24.49
C GLU A 165 4.44 -1.87 -23.87
N LEU A 166 4.54 -3.11 -23.37
CA LEU A 166 5.78 -3.62 -22.75
C LEU A 166 6.76 -4.23 -23.76
N LYS A 167 6.33 -4.54 -24.99
CA LYS A 167 7.20 -5.16 -26.00
C LYS A 167 8.31 -4.24 -26.50
N GLY A 168 8.09 -2.92 -26.43
CA GLY A 168 9.09 -1.91 -26.77
C GLY A 168 10.05 -1.60 -25.61
N PHE A 169 9.70 -1.97 -24.37
CA PHE A 169 10.46 -1.59 -23.19
C PHE A 169 11.73 -2.45 -23.06
N HIS A 170 12.90 -1.83 -23.15
CA HIS A 170 14.18 -2.53 -23.11
C HIS A 170 15.30 -1.67 -22.50
N PRO A 171 16.35 -2.32 -21.94
CA PRO A 171 17.49 -1.61 -21.38
C PRO A 171 18.37 -1.02 -22.49
N LEU A 172 18.77 0.23 -22.35
CA LEU A 172 19.52 1.00 -23.34
C LEU A 172 21.01 1.10 -23.00
N ASP A 173 21.36 1.46 -21.77
CA ASP A 173 22.74 1.65 -21.35
C ASP A 173 22.95 1.40 -19.86
N CYS A 174 24.16 0.95 -19.52
CA CYS A 174 24.58 0.85 -18.13
C CYS A 174 25.12 2.19 -17.64
N LEU A 175 24.45 2.78 -16.66
CA LEU A 175 24.82 4.08 -16.06
C LEU A 175 26.12 4.04 -15.24
N HIS A 176 26.73 2.86 -15.09
CA HIS A 176 28.02 2.71 -14.38
C HIS A 176 29.23 2.64 -15.32
N CYS A 177 29.10 2.06 -16.52
CA CYS A 177 30.23 1.81 -17.42
C CYS A 177 29.95 2.12 -18.90
N ASP A 178 28.83 2.78 -19.17
CA ASP A 178 28.33 3.19 -20.49
C ASP A 178 28.18 2.05 -21.51
N ASN A 179 28.08 0.80 -21.03
CA ASN A 179 27.88 -0.35 -21.91
C ASN A 179 26.48 -0.33 -22.51
N LYS A 180 26.40 -0.39 -23.85
CA LYS A 180 25.15 -0.38 -24.62
C LYS A 180 24.85 -1.70 -25.35
N THR A 181 25.74 -2.68 -25.23
CA THR A 181 25.63 -3.95 -25.96
C THR A 181 25.22 -5.09 -25.04
N ASP A 182 24.46 -6.04 -25.57
CA ASP A 182 24.06 -7.29 -24.89
C ASP A 182 23.32 -7.10 -23.54
N LEU A 183 22.69 -5.94 -23.33
CA LEU A 183 21.78 -5.72 -22.21
C LEU A 183 20.49 -6.50 -22.45
N ASN A 184 20.17 -7.42 -21.54
CA ASN A 184 19.01 -8.30 -21.66
C ASN A 184 18.01 -8.04 -20.54
N ALA A 185 16.76 -7.77 -20.92
CA ALA A 185 15.65 -7.68 -19.98
C ALA A 185 15.21 -9.07 -19.48
N ARG A 186 15.19 -9.22 -18.16
CA ARG A 186 14.51 -10.30 -17.46
C ARG A 186 13.13 -9.81 -17.07
N TRP A 187 12.13 -10.65 -17.32
CA TRP A 187 10.72 -10.33 -17.07
C TRP A 187 10.16 -11.35 -16.11
N PHE A 188 9.36 -10.88 -15.17
CA PHE A 188 8.75 -11.71 -14.15
C PHE A 188 7.26 -11.41 -14.06
N LEU A 189 6.47 -12.43 -13.77
CA LEU A 189 5.07 -12.29 -13.39
C LEU A 189 4.97 -12.41 -11.88
N CYS A 190 4.44 -11.37 -11.24
CA CYS A 190 4.10 -11.35 -9.82
C CYS A 190 2.61 -11.67 -9.69
N SER A 191 2.23 -12.43 -8.66
CA SER A 191 0.82 -12.74 -8.40
C SER A 191 -0.04 -11.53 -8.08
N MET A 192 0.56 -10.40 -7.71
CA MET A 192 -0.16 -9.18 -7.32
C MET A 192 0.69 -7.92 -7.34
N GLU A 193 0.02 -6.77 -7.31
CA GLU A 193 0.63 -5.47 -7.09
C GLU A 193 1.03 -5.30 -5.62
N PRO A 194 2.18 -4.70 -5.32
CA PRO A 194 2.46 -4.26 -3.96
C PRO A 194 1.59 -3.03 -3.63
N GLU A 195 0.63 -3.21 -2.73
CA GLU A 195 -0.22 -2.10 -2.25
C GLU A 195 0.24 -1.49 -0.92
N ASN A 196 1.26 -2.11 -0.29
CA ASN A 196 1.85 -1.65 0.96
C ASN A 196 3.34 -2.01 1.03
N LYS A 197 4.07 -1.32 1.91
CA LYS A 197 5.52 -1.43 2.12
C LYS A 197 5.97 -2.83 2.53
N LEU A 198 5.13 -3.57 3.28
CA LEU A 198 5.43 -4.95 3.66
C LEU A 198 5.41 -5.88 2.42
N MET A 199 4.47 -5.68 1.50
CA MET A 199 4.44 -6.40 0.22
C MET A 199 5.65 -6.04 -0.64
N GLU A 200 5.99 -4.76 -0.76
CA GLU A 200 7.20 -4.31 -1.49
C GLU A 200 8.47 -4.97 -0.93
N GLN A 201 8.63 -4.99 0.39
CA GLN A 201 9.76 -5.62 1.06
C GLN A 201 9.79 -7.14 0.79
N LYS A 202 8.65 -7.83 0.83
CA LYS A 202 8.58 -9.27 0.51
C LYS A 202 8.90 -9.56 -0.94
N ILE A 203 8.39 -8.76 -1.89
CA ILE A 203 8.73 -8.88 -3.32
C ILE A 203 10.23 -8.70 -3.50
N LYS A 204 10.82 -7.65 -2.92
CA LYS A 204 12.25 -7.37 -3.01
C LYS A 204 13.10 -8.50 -2.43
N SER A 205 12.69 -9.04 -1.28
CA SER A 205 13.38 -10.17 -0.64
C SER A 205 13.32 -11.43 -1.51
N LYS A 206 12.16 -11.77 -2.07
CA LYS A 206 12.00 -12.90 -3.01
C LYS A 206 12.81 -12.71 -4.28
N MET A 207 12.76 -11.53 -4.89
CA MET A 207 13.56 -11.18 -6.07
C MET A 207 15.05 -11.38 -5.81
N LYS A 208 15.53 -10.99 -4.64
CA LYS A 208 16.93 -11.15 -4.26
C LYS A 208 17.29 -12.62 -4.00
N GLN A 209 16.46 -13.35 -3.25
CA GLN A 209 16.75 -14.72 -2.82
C GLN A 209 16.62 -15.73 -3.96
N GLU A 210 15.55 -15.64 -4.76
CA GLU A 210 15.22 -16.64 -5.80
C GLU A 210 15.89 -16.32 -7.14
N PHE A 211 16.08 -15.03 -7.46
CA PHE A 211 16.52 -14.61 -8.80
C PHE A 211 17.83 -13.80 -8.82
N ASN A 212 18.42 -13.54 -7.65
CA ASN A 212 19.60 -12.67 -7.46
C ASN A 212 19.45 -11.30 -8.14
N VAL A 213 18.27 -10.69 -7.99
CA VAL A 213 17.95 -9.34 -8.47
C VAL A 213 17.78 -8.41 -7.27
N GLY A 214 18.58 -7.35 -7.19
CA GLY A 214 18.48 -6.35 -6.11
C GLY A 214 17.58 -5.16 -6.46
N ASP A 215 17.52 -4.80 -7.74
CA ASP A 215 16.74 -3.69 -8.28
C ASP A 215 15.91 -4.10 -9.51
N PHE A 216 14.69 -3.58 -9.60
CA PHE A 216 13.71 -3.96 -10.63
C PHE A 216 12.63 -2.90 -10.80
N GLY A 217 12.11 -2.77 -12.02
CA GLY A 217 10.97 -1.94 -12.35
C GLY A 217 9.64 -2.67 -12.16
N HIS A 218 8.58 -1.93 -11.85
CA HIS A 218 7.22 -2.42 -11.70
C HIS A 218 6.34 -1.93 -12.84
N PHE A 219 5.58 -2.85 -13.44
CA PHE A 219 4.56 -2.55 -14.43
C PHE A 219 3.22 -3.14 -13.96
N GLY A 220 2.39 -2.27 -13.39
CA GLY A 220 0.99 -2.53 -13.07
C GLY A 220 0.07 -2.00 -14.18
N GLY A 221 -1.14 -2.55 -14.24
CA GLY A 221 -2.14 -2.18 -15.24
C GLY A 221 -2.82 -3.39 -15.88
N GLY A 222 -4.08 -3.63 -15.54
CA GLY A 222 -4.84 -4.78 -16.03
C GLY A 222 -4.81 -5.98 -15.07
N LYS A 223 -4.85 -7.20 -15.62
CA LYS A 223 -4.97 -8.45 -14.82
C LYS A 223 -3.65 -9.02 -14.31
N ASN A 224 -2.52 -8.55 -14.84
CA ASN A 224 -1.20 -9.13 -14.58
C ASN A 224 -0.26 -8.03 -14.05
N HIS A 225 0.62 -8.41 -13.12
CA HIS A 225 1.62 -7.51 -12.57
C HIS A 225 3.01 -8.00 -13.00
N TYR A 226 3.71 -7.18 -13.77
CA TYR A 226 5.01 -7.55 -14.32
C TYR A 226 6.13 -6.83 -13.58
N LEU A 227 7.23 -7.54 -13.36
CA LEU A 227 8.49 -6.96 -12.90
C LEU A 227 9.51 -7.07 -14.01
N THR A 228 10.40 -6.09 -14.14
CA THR A 228 11.52 -6.14 -15.08
C THR A 228 12.84 -5.89 -14.37
N ALA A 229 13.90 -6.57 -14.79
CA ALA A 229 15.24 -6.32 -14.29
C ALA A 229 16.26 -6.51 -15.41
N ALA A 230 17.38 -5.82 -15.30
CA ALA A 230 18.52 -5.99 -16.19
C ALA A 230 19.82 -5.87 -15.40
N LYS A 231 20.86 -6.55 -15.88
CA LYS A 231 22.20 -6.50 -15.30
C LYS A 231 23.19 -6.31 -16.42
N CYS A 232 24.11 -5.37 -16.25
CA CYS A 232 25.15 -5.11 -17.24
C CYS A 232 26.05 -6.34 -17.36
N PRO A 233 26.23 -6.91 -18.57
CA PRO A 233 27.12 -8.06 -18.75
C PRO A 233 28.59 -7.71 -18.54
N LYS A 234 28.96 -6.43 -18.71
CA LYS A 234 30.34 -5.95 -18.61
C LYS A 234 30.80 -5.72 -17.17
N CYS A 235 30.00 -5.05 -16.35
CA CYS A 235 30.38 -4.67 -14.98
C CYS A 235 29.49 -5.29 -13.88
N GLY A 236 28.41 -5.98 -14.25
CA GLY A 236 27.47 -6.56 -13.29
C GLY A 236 26.59 -5.53 -12.58
N SER A 237 26.59 -4.26 -12.97
CA SER A 237 25.71 -3.25 -12.37
C SER A 237 24.24 -3.49 -12.75
N GLU A 238 23.33 -3.27 -11.80
CA GLU A 238 21.87 -3.24 -12.02
C GLU A 238 21.36 -1.82 -12.33
N ASN A 239 22.24 -0.81 -12.24
CA ASN A 239 21.91 0.57 -12.59
C ASN A 239 21.89 0.73 -14.13
N ILE A 240 20.72 0.53 -14.71
CA ILE A 240 20.47 0.47 -16.15
C ILE A 240 19.47 1.56 -16.53
N PHE A 241 19.77 2.30 -17.59
CA PHE A 241 18.83 3.21 -18.23
C PHE A 241 17.91 2.42 -19.16
N TRP A 242 16.62 2.78 -19.16
CA TRP A 242 15.57 2.07 -19.90
C TRP A 242 14.86 3.02 -20.86
N ASP A 243 14.34 2.46 -21.95
CA ASP A 243 13.54 3.18 -22.95
C ASP A 243 12.14 3.46 -22.38
N PHE A 244 11.87 4.71 -21.96
CA PHE A 244 10.59 5.17 -21.40
C PHE A 244 9.66 5.78 -22.45
#